data_AF-W8X8S1-F1
#
_entry.id   AF-W8X8S1-F1
#
_cell.length_a   1.000
_cell.length_b   1.000
_cell.length_c   1.000
_cell.angle_alpha   90.00
_cell.angle_beta   90.00
_cell.angle_gamma   90.00
#
_symmetry.space_group_name_H-M   'P 1'
#
loop_
_entity.id
_entity.type
_entity.pdbx_description
1 polymer ?
#
loop_
_entity_poly.entity_id
_entity_poly.type
_entity_poly.pdbx_seq_one_letter_code
_entity_poly.pdbx_strand_id
1 'polypeptide(L)'
;MSRRGRRILDARGYVLHASPWRETSLVVQAFTRDHGCVALVAKGAKRPYSALRAVLVGFQPLWLSWTGSAEVHTLTRAESGPVRLLDGRAMMSGWYMNELILRLLGREDPHPGVFDAYEAALDALAGARGRPHAAALRRFEWLLLEQAGYGLDVPMPDFEQAGAEPALRQALRERLDELLEAPLRTRQVLMDLQRY
;
A
#
# COMPACT_ATOMS: atom_id res chain seq x y z
N MET A 1 -26.00 14.38 -25.22
CA MET A 1 -25.76 14.81 -23.82
C MET A 1 -24.47 14.15 -23.35
N SER A 2 -23.42 14.93 -23.09
CA SER A 2 -22.11 14.40 -22.68
C SER A 2 -22.22 13.78 -21.29
N ARG A 3 -21.97 12.47 -21.16
CA ARG A 3 -21.73 11.83 -19.86
C ARG A 3 -20.47 12.47 -19.28
N ARG A 4 -20.61 13.51 -18.46
CA ARG A 4 -19.51 13.98 -17.60
C ARG A 4 -19.10 12.79 -16.74
N GLY A 5 -17.93 12.22 -17.02
CA GLY A 5 -17.38 11.13 -16.23
C GLY A 5 -17.22 11.56 -14.76
N ARG A 6 -17.34 10.60 -13.84
CA ARG A 6 -17.17 10.84 -12.41
C ARG A 6 -15.81 11.49 -12.19
N ARG A 7 -15.80 12.62 -11.47
CA ARG A 7 -14.59 13.35 -11.08
C ARG A 7 -14.42 13.23 -9.59
N ILE A 8 -13.26 12.74 -9.17
CA ILE A 8 -12.84 12.68 -7.77
C ILE A 8 -11.76 13.74 -7.57
N LEU A 9 -11.87 14.48 -6.47
CA LEU A 9 -10.95 15.55 -6.10
C LEU A 9 -10.33 15.21 -4.74
N ASP A 10 -9.01 15.36 -4.67
CA ASP A 10 -8.22 15.32 -3.43
C ASP A 10 -8.50 14.12 -2.50
N ALA A 11 -8.72 12.94 -3.09
CA ALA A 11 -8.84 11.73 -2.30
C ALA A 11 -7.48 11.38 -1.68
N ARG A 12 -7.47 11.13 -0.37
CA ARG A 12 -6.26 10.70 0.35
C ARG A 12 -5.83 9.32 -0.15
N GLY A 13 -4.55 9.17 -0.45
CA GLY A 13 -4.03 7.92 -0.99
C GLY A 13 -2.52 7.76 -0.91
N TYR A 14 -2.06 6.56 -1.28
CA TYR A 14 -0.65 6.20 -1.41
C TYR A 14 -0.42 5.48 -2.74
N VAL A 15 0.77 5.65 -3.33
CA VAL A 15 1.21 4.80 -4.45
C VAL A 15 1.60 3.43 -3.90
N LEU A 16 0.89 2.39 -4.35
CA LEU A 16 1.27 0.99 -4.08
C LEU A 16 2.32 0.52 -5.07
N HIS A 17 2.10 0.82 -6.34
CA HIS A 17 2.97 0.43 -7.45
C HIS A 17 2.84 1.42 -8.61
N ALA A 18 3.94 1.67 -9.33
CA ALA A 18 3.93 2.45 -10.55
C ALA A 18 4.77 1.74 -11.62
N SER A 19 4.24 1.63 -12.83
CA SER A 19 4.92 1.00 -13.97
C SER A 19 4.90 1.90 -15.21
N PRO A 20 5.96 1.87 -16.05
CA PRO A 20 5.97 2.58 -17.32
C PRO A 20 4.79 2.20 -18.22
N TRP A 21 4.12 3.21 -18.77
CA TRP A 21 3.04 3.04 -19.75
C TRP A 21 3.21 4.01 -20.90
N ARG A 22 3.37 3.49 -22.11
CA ARG A 22 3.77 4.29 -23.28
C ARG A 22 5.07 5.08 -23.03
N GLU A 23 5.41 5.93 -23.99
CA GLU A 23 6.65 6.69 -23.95
C GLU A 23 6.75 7.63 -22.75
N THR A 24 5.67 8.36 -22.42
CA THR A 24 5.72 9.45 -21.43
C THR A 24 4.83 9.27 -20.20
N SER A 25 4.10 8.16 -20.07
CA SER A 25 3.10 7.97 -19.00
C SER A 25 3.47 6.85 -18.03
N LEU A 26 2.78 6.81 -16.89
CA LEU A 26 2.82 5.71 -15.93
C LEU A 26 1.42 5.15 -15.72
N VAL A 27 1.31 3.87 -15.43
CA VAL A 27 0.15 3.30 -14.72
C VAL A 27 0.50 3.22 -13.25
N VAL A 28 -0.36 3.78 -12.41
CA VAL A 28 -0.20 3.85 -10.96
C VAL A 28 -1.34 3.06 -10.33
N GLN A 29 -1.00 2.07 -9.51
CA GLN A 29 -1.95 1.48 -8.57
C GLN A 29 -1.85 2.28 -7.27
N ALA A 30 -2.95 2.91 -6.89
CA ALA A 30 -3.02 3.70 -5.66
C ALA A 30 -4.02 3.07 -4.68
N PHE A 31 -3.67 3.07 -3.40
CA PHE A 31 -4.61 2.76 -2.33
C PHE A 31 -5.17 4.06 -1.79
N THR A 32 -6.49 4.21 -1.83
CA THR A 32 -7.17 5.43 -1.41
C THR A 32 -8.15 5.13 -0.31
N ARG A 33 -8.30 6.05 0.64
CA ARG A 33 -9.09 5.81 1.84
C ARG A 33 -10.56 5.50 1.54
N ASP A 34 -11.15 6.30 0.67
CA ASP A 34 -12.59 6.28 0.42
C ASP A 34 -12.95 5.65 -0.94
N HIS A 35 -11.96 5.20 -1.71
CA HIS A 35 -12.17 4.57 -3.02
C HIS A 35 -11.36 3.27 -3.22
N GLY A 36 -10.68 2.75 -2.20
CA GLY A 36 -9.98 1.47 -2.26
C GLY A 36 -8.79 1.49 -3.22
N CYS A 37 -8.49 0.33 -3.82
CA CYS A 37 -7.42 0.16 -4.80
C CYS A 37 -7.86 0.64 -6.19
N VAL A 38 -7.30 1.77 -6.65
CA VAL A 38 -7.62 2.39 -7.94
C VAL A 38 -6.44 2.35 -8.91
N ALA A 39 -6.71 2.03 -10.18
CA ALA A 39 -5.70 2.12 -11.24
C ALA A 39 -5.82 3.46 -11.96
N LEU A 40 -4.70 4.18 -12.08
CA LEU A 40 -4.65 5.54 -12.62
C LEU A 40 -3.58 5.64 -13.72
N VAL A 41 -3.93 6.19 -14.88
CA VAL A 41 -2.94 6.62 -15.88
C VAL A 41 -2.47 8.03 -15.55
N ALA A 42 -1.19 8.17 -15.25
CA ALA A 42 -0.52 9.45 -15.06
C ALA A 42 0.15 9.90 -16.38
N LYS A 43 -0.61 10.63 -17.20
CA LYS A 43 -0.16 11.07 -18.54
C LYS A 43 0.99 12.07 -18.41
N GLY A 44 2.06 11.85 -19.16
CA GLY A 44 3.22 12.76 -19.15
C GLY A 44 4.06 12.71 -17.86
N ALA A 45 3.79 11.78 -16.93
CA ALA A 45 4.50 11.66 -15.66
C ALA A 45 6.01 11.38 -15.80
N LYS A 46 6.47 10.89 -16.96
CA LYS A 46 7.91 10.64 -17.21
C LYS A 46 8.66 11.88 -17.73
N ARG A 47 7.96 12.94 -18.15
CA ARG A 47 8.59 14.14 -18.72
C ARG A 47 9.47 14.84 -17.67
N PRO A 48 10.60 15.47 -18.06
CA PRO A 48 11.54 16.10 -17.11
C PRO A 48 10.89 17.11 -16.15
N TYR A 49 9.95 17.93 -16.64
CA TYR A 49 9.29 18.99 -15.87
C TYR A 49 7.87 18.62 -15.41
N SER A 50 7.54 17.34 -15.35
CA SER A 50 6.21 16.91 -14.91
C SER A 50 6.06 17.03 -13.40
N ALA A 51 5.08 17.80 -12.94
CA ALA A 51 4.73 17.88 -11.50
C ALA A 51 4.42 16.49 -10.90
N LEU A 52 3.82 15.60 -11.70
CA LEU A 52 3.49 14.23 -11.28
C LEU A 52 4.74 13.39 -11.02
N ARG A 53 5.87 13.67 -11.70
CA ARG A 53 7.12 12.91 -11.53
C ARG A 53 7.68 13.04 -10.12
N ALA A 54 7.55 14.22 -9.52
CA ALA A 54 8.12 14.52 -8.21
C ALA A 54 7.32 13.91 -7.05
N VAL A 55 6.01 13.71 -7.24
CA VAL A 55 5.09 13.33 -6.16
C VAL A 55 4.64 11.87 -6.21
N LEU A 56 4.70 11.19 -7.36
CA LEU A 56 4.30 9.78 -7.49
C LEU A 56 5.37 8.82 -6.97
N VAL A 57 5.72 8.98 -5.69
CA VAL A 57 6.72 8.21 -4.97
C VAL A 57 6.03 7.32 -3.92
N GLY A 58 6.56 6.12 -3.70
CA GLY A 58 6.04 5.19 -2.70
C GLY A 58 6.11 5.75 -1.28
N PHE A 59 5.20 5.28 -0.42
CA PHE A 59 5.16 5.56 1.02
C PHE A 59 4.93 7.01 1.45
N GLN A 60 4.74 7.92 0.49
CA GLN A 60 4.36 9.31 0.73
C GLN A 60 2.84 9.46 0.73
N PRO A 61 2.25 10.18 1.69
CA PRO A 61 0.83 10.52 1.65
C PRO A 61 0.55 11.44 0.47
N LEU A 62 -0.53 11.17 -0.27
CA LEU A 62 -0.93 11.94 -1.44
C LEU A 62 -2.40 12.38 -1.35
N TRP A 63 -2.70 13.53 -1.95
CA TRP A 63 -4.04 13.89 -2.39
C TRP A 63 -4.12 13.68 -3.90
N LEU A 64 -5.02 12.81 -4.33
CA LEU A 64 -5.15 12.35 -5.70
C LEU A 64 -6.49 12.81 -6.28
N SER A 65 -6.45 13.45 -7.46
CA SER A 65 -7.64 13.80 -8.22
C SER A 65 -7.64 13.11 -9.57
N TRP A 66 -8.75 12.47 -9.94
CA TRP A 66 -8.87 11.76 -11.21
C TRP A 66 -10.26 11.89 -11.83
N THR A 67 -10.33 11.53 -13.10
CA THR A 67 -11.56 11.49 -13.88
C THR A 67 -11.66 10.19 -14.63
N GLY A 68 -12.87 9.70 -14.82
CA GLY A 68 -13.14 8.53 -15.64
C GLY A 68 -14.27 7.69 -15.08
N SER A 69 -14.70 6.72 -15.87
CA SER A 69 -15.62 5.66 -15.46
C SER A 69 -15.21 4.31 -16.06
N ALA A 70 -13.95 4.20 -16.47
CA ALA A 70 -13.36 2.98 -17.01
C ALA A 70 -12.62 2.25 -15.88
N GLU A 71 -12.16 1.02 -16.14
CA GLU A 71 -11.36 0.24 -15.19
C GLU A 71 -10.03 0.91 -14.80
N VAL A 72 -9.54 1.82 -15.66
CA VAL A 72 -8.37 2.65 -15.39
C VAL A 72 -8.74 4.12 -15.58
N HIS A 73 -8.63 4.90 -14.50
CA HIS A 73 -8.95 6.33 -14.52
C HIS A 73 -7.78 7.15 -15.03
N THR A 74 -8.02 8.41 -15.39
CA THR A 74 -6.94 9.35 -15.71
C THR A 74 -6.62 10.19 -14.48
N LEU A 75 -5.39 10.11 -13.99
CA LEU A 75 -4.88 11.00 -12.94
C LEU A 75 -4.78 12.42 -13.51
N THR A 76 -5.39 13.38 -12.82
CA THR A 76 -5.43 14.78 -13.24
C THR A 76 -4.60 15.68 -12.32
N ARG A 77 -4.47 15.33 -11.04
CA ARG A 77 -3.64 16.03 -10.07
C ARG A 77 -3.16 15.07 -8.99
N ALA A 78 -1.94 15.27 -8.52
CA ALA A 78 -1.41 14.64 -7.33
C ALA A 78 -0.62 15.69 -6.54
N GLU A 79 -0.84 15.76 -5.25
CA GLU A 79 -0.11 16.62 -4.32
C GLU A 79 0.42 15.76 -3.17
N SER A 80 1.67 15.98 -2.77
CA SER A 80 2.29 15.23 -1.68
C SER A 80 2.13 15.93 -0.34
N GLY A 81 1.83 15.16 0.69
CA GLY A 81 1.89 15.60 2.08
C GLY A 81 3.31 15.58 2.64
N PRO A 82 3.43 15.64 3.99
CA PRO A 82 4.73 15.61 4.67
C PRO A 82 5.57 14.41 4.25
N VAL A 83 6.85 14.66 3.99
CA VAL A 83 7.77 13.61 3.54
C VAL A 83 8.06 12.63 4.68
N ARG A 84 7.88 11.34 4.38
CA ARG A 84 8.20 10.23 5.26
C ARG A 84 9.41 9.47 4.72
N LEU A 85 10.47 9.33 5.51
CA LEU A 85 11.65 8.58 5.12
C LEU A 85 11.59 7.16 5.70
N LEU A 86 11.56 6.17 4.80
CA LEU A 86 11.77 4.77 5.14
C LEU A 86 13.17 4.38 4.63
N ASP A 87 13.92 3.63 5.42
CA ASP A 87 15.23 3.10 5.03
C ASP A 87 15.33 1.59 5.28
N GLY A 88 16.33 0.95 4.65
CA GLY A 88 16.68 -0.46 4.85
C GLY A 88 15.50 -1.42 5.05
N ARG A 89 15.38 -1.97 6.26
CA ARG A 89 14.34 -2.95 6.63
C ARG A 89 12.93 -2.36 6.69
N ALA A 90 12.80 -1.09 7.06
CA ALA A 90 11.51 -0.40 7.09
C ALA A 90 10.95 -0.25 5.67
N MET A 91 11.81 0.07 4.69
CA MET A 91 11.43 0.14 3.28
C MET A 91 10.89 -1.21 2.77
N MET A 92 11.57 -2.32 3.09
CA MET A 92 11.11 -3.67 2.71
C MET A 92 9.78 -4.04 3.36
N SER A 93 9.55 -3.62 4.61
CA SER A 93 8.26 -3.79 5.28
C SER A 93 7.14 -3.00 4.58
N GLY A 94 7.44 -1.77 4.13
CA GLY A 94 6.53 -0.98 3.31
C GLY A 94 6.14 -1.68 2.01
N TRP A 95 7.12 -2.20 1.26
CA TRP A 95 6.85 -2.96 0.03
C TRP A 95 6.01 -4.22 0.27
N TYR A 96 6.27 -4.92 1.38
CA TYR A 96 5.50 -6.09 1.77
C TYR A 96 4.03 -5.73 2.02
N MET A 97 3.77 -4.65 2.76
CA MET A 97 2.41 -4.16 2.98
C MET A 97 1.71 -3.78 1.66
N ASN A 98 2.42 -3.10 0.75
CA ASN A 98 1.86 -2.76 -0.57
C ASN A 98 1.47 -4.01 -1.36
N GLU A 99 2.33 -5.03 -1.35
CA GLU A 99 2.07 -6.28 -2.06
C GLU A 99 0.87 -7.01 -1.47
N LEU A 100 0.73 -7.06 -0.14
CA LEU A 100 -0.44 -7.65 0.51
C LEU A 100 -1.74 -6.94 0.11
N ILE A 101 -1.77 -5.61 0.12
CA ILE A 101 -2.94 -4.83 -0.32
C ILE A 101 -3.32 -5.17 -1.76
N LEU A 102 -2.33 -5.21 -2.67
CA LEU A 102 -2.56 -5.51 -4.08
C LEU A 102 -3.08 -6.93 -4.33
N ARG A 103 -2.77 -7.88 -3.43
CA ARG A 103 -3.14 -9.29 -3.60
C ARG A 103 -4.42 -9.68 -2.88
N LEU A 104 -4.74 -9.02 -1.77
CA LEU A 104 -5.85 -9.42 -0.90
C LEU A 104 -7.08 -8.52 -1.02
N LEU A 105 -6.92 -7.26 -1.43
CA LEU A 105 -8.06 -6.34 -1.54
C LEU A 105 -8.62 -6.27 -2.96
N GLY A 106 -9.95 -6.14 -3.03
CA GLY A 106 -10.67 -5.87 -4.26
C GLY A 106 -10.31 -4.51 -4.88
N ARG A 107 -10.54 -4.39 -6.19
CA ARG A 107 -10.42 -3.10 -6.89
C ARG A 107 -11.61 -2.22 -6.54
N GLU A 108 -11.33 -0.93 -6.34
CA GLU A 108 -12.34 0.10 -6.04
C GLU A 108 -13.25 -0.21 -4.83
N ASP A 109 -12.79 -1.07 -3.91
CA ASP A 109 -13.49 -1.44 -2.68
C ASP A 109 -12.88 -0.71 -1.46
N PRO A 110 -13.59 0.25 -0.85
CA PRO A 110 -13.03 1.06 0.23
C PRO A 110 -12.86 0.28 1.55
N HIS A 111 -11.62 0.23 2.04
CA HIS A 111 -11.28 -0.28 3.37
C HIS A 111 -10.61 0.81 4.23
N PRO A 112 -11.37 1.80 4.75
CA PRO A 112 -10.79 2.91 5.50
C PRO A 112 -10.05 2.47 6.76
N GLY A 113 -10.50 1.40 7.43
CA GLY A 113 -9.78 0.82 8.58
C GLY A 113 -8.41 0.26 8.22
N VAL A 114 -8.28 -0.39 7.05
CA VAL A 114 -6.98 -0.86 6.53
C VAL A 114 -6.12 0.31 6.09
N PHE A 115 -6.72 1.35 5.51
CA PHE A 115 -6.02 2.58 5.16
C PHE A 115 -5.38 3.25 6.38
N ASP A 116 -6.18 3.44 7.44
CA ASP A 116 -5.72 4.06 8.68
C ASP A 116 -4.64 3.17 9.37
N ALA A 117 -4.78 1.83 9.29
CA ALA A 117 -3.76 0.89 9.78
C ALA A 117 -2.45 0.94 8.97
N TYR A 118 -2.53 1.08 7.65
CA TYR A 118 -1.39 1.22 6.75
C TYR A 118 -0.63 2.52 7.01
N GLU A 119 -1.34 3.64 7.17
CA GLU A 119 -0.74 4.94 7.51
C GLU A 119 -0.02 4.87 8.85
N ALA A 120 -0.66 4.32 9.89
CA ALA A 120 -0.07 4.13 11.20
C ALA A 120 1.17 3.22 11.18
N ALA A 121 1.13 2.14 10.40
CA ALA A 121 2.28 1.24 10.24
C ALA A 121 3.45 1.96 9.56
N LEU A 122 3.20 2.74 8.51
CA LEU A 122 4.26 3.53 7.87
C LEU A 122 4.87 4.57 8.81
N ASP A 123 4.06 5.25 9.64
CA ASP A 123 4.58 6.19 10.65
C ASP A 123 5.45 5.51 11.70
N ALA A 124 5.01 4.36 12.21
CA ALA A 124 5.81 3.56 13.13
C ALA A 124 7.14 3.10 12.49
N LEU A 125 7.11 2.69 11.22
CA LEU A 125 8.29 2.29 10.46
C LEU A 125 9.29 3.45 10.27
N ALA A 126 8.80 4.68 10.04
CA ALA A 126 9.64 5.86 9.85
C ALA A 126 10.25 6.40 11.16
N GLY A 127 9.52 6.30 12.27
CA GLY A 127 9.97 6.79 13.59
C GLY A 127 10.89 5.83 14.34
N ALA A 128 10.88 4.54 14.01
CA ALA A 128 11.54 3.48 14.78
C ALA A 128 13.02 3.29 14.43
N ARG A 129 13.86 4.32 14.56
CA ARG A 129 15.33 4.16 14.47
C ARG A 129 15.83 3.15 15.53
N GLY A 130 15.94 1.88 15.14
CA GLY A 130 16.45 0.79 15.99
C GLY A 130 15.43 0.10 16.91
N ARG A 131 14.11 0.34 16.77
CA ARG A 131 13.07 -0.37 17.55
C ARG A 131 12.40 -1.50 16.75
N PRO A 132 11.82 -2.52 17.41
CA PRO A 132 11.17 -3.62 16.71
C PRO A 132 9.99 -3.16 15.86
N HIS A 133 10.11 -3.25 14.53
CA HIS A 133 9.04 -2.95 13.56
C HIS A 133 7.92 -4.01 13.55
N ALA A 134 8.12 -5.11 14.25
CA ALA A 134 7.32 -6.32 14.11
C ALA A 134 5.86 -6.10 14.55
N ALA A 135 5.63 -5.44 15.69
CA ALA A 135 4.29 -5.19 16.24
C ALA A 135 3.41 -4.39 15.28
N ALA A 136 3.92 -3.27 14.75
CA ALA A 136 3.20 -2.43 13.78
C ALA A 136 2.82 -3.23 12.51
N LEU A 137 3.74 -4.07 12.02
CA LEU A 137 3.49 -4.91 10.87
C LEU A 137 2.47 -6.03 11.15
N ARG A 138 2.55 -6.68 12.32
CA ARG A 138 1.58 -7.70 12.75
C ARG A 138 0.18 -7.09 12.89
N ARG A 139 0.08 -5.88 13.46
CA ARG A 139 -1.18 -5.14 13.56
C ARG A 139 -1.79 -4.84 12.20
N PHE A 140 -0.97 -4.39 11.25
CA PHE A 140 -1.44 -4.15 9.88
C PHE A 140 -1.96 -5.44 9.22
N GLU A 141 -1.20 -6.53 9.27
CA GLU A 141 -1.60 -7.81 8.67
C GLU A 141 -2.89 -8.36 9.29
N TRP A 142 -3.01 -8.28 10.61
CA TRP A 142 -4.22 -8.68 11.34
C TRP A 142 -5.44 -7.94 10.80
N LEU A 143 -5.38 -6.60 10.80
CA LEU A 143 -6.49 -5.75 10.35
C LEU A 143 -6.78 -5.95 8.86
N LEU A 144 -5.76 -6.16 8.03
CA LEU A 144 -5.93 -6.47 6.62
C LEU A 144 -6.70 -7.78 6.43
N LEU A 145 -6.29 -8.85 7.12
CA LEU A 145 -6.94 -10.16 7.04
C LEU A 145 -8.39 -10.10 7.54
N GLU A 146 -8.65 -9.45 8.68
CA GLU A 146 -10.01 -9.26 9.17
C GLU A 146 -10.90 -8.54 8.16
N GLN A 147 -10.43 -7.42 7.60
CA GLN A 147 -11.20 -6.60 6.67
C GLN A 147 -11.35 -7.24 5.30
N ALA A 148 -10.41 -8.10 4.89
CA ALA A 148 -10.53 -8.92 3.69
C ALA A 148 -11.45 -10.15 3.88
N GLY A 149 -11.96 -10.40 5.09
CA GLY A 149 -12.83 -11.55 5.40
C GLY A 149 -12.09 -12.85 5.70
N TYR A 150 -10.78 -12.78 5.94
CA TYR A 150 -9.91 -13.93 6.22
C TYR A 150 -9.24 -13.85 7.60
N GLY A 151 -9.95 -13.23 8.55
CA GLY A 151 -9.51 -13.10 9.94
C GLY A 151 -9.14 -14.44 10.60
N LEU A 152 -8.44 -14.33 11.72
CA LEU A 152 -8.17 -15.46 12.59
C LEU A 152 -9.36 -15.64 13.53
N ASP A 153 -9.73 -16.88 13.83
CA ASP A 153 -10.83 -17.20 14.76
C ASP A 153 -10.37 -17.14 16.22
N VAL A 154 -9.71 -16.03 16.57
CA VAL A 154 -9.23 -15.73 17.93
C VAL A 154 -9.36 -14.23 18.19
N PRO A 155 -9.46 -13.79 19.47
CA PRO A 155 -9.53 -12.36 19.78
C PRO A 155 -8.28 -11.61 19.31
N MET A 156 -8.46 -10.33 18.96
CA MET A 156 -7.35 -9.46 18.61
C MET A 156 -6.32 -9.42 19.75
N PRO A 157 -5.04 -9.73 19.48
CA PRO A 157 -4.00 -9.77 20.50
C PRO A 157 -3.56 -8.36 20.91
N ASP A 158 -2.92 -8.26 22.06
CA ASP A 158 -2.13 -7.08 22.42
C ASP A 158 -0.80 -7.10 21.66
N PHE A 159 -0.69 -6.22 20.65
CA PHE A 159 0.50 -6.15 19.78
C PHE A 159 1.75 -5.63 20.50
N GLU A 160 1.62 -4.99 21.66
CA GLU A 160 2.76 -4.49 22.44
C GLU A 160 3.38 -5.57 23.35
N GLN A 161 2.71 -6.73 23.49
CA GLN A 161 3.21 -7.86 24.27
C GLN A 161 4.30 -8.62 23.49
N ALA A 162 5.56 -8.22 23.66
CA ALA A 162 6.71 -8.76 22.91
C ALA A 162 6.84 -10.30 22.92
N GLY A 163 6.43 -10.98 23.99
CA GLY A 163 6.49 -12.44 24.11
C GLY A 163 5.52 -13.19 23.19
N ALA A 164 4.44 -12.55 22.75
CA ALA A 164 3.42 -13.15 21.88
C ALA A 164 3.73 -12.97 20.38
N GLU A 165 4.62 -12.03 20.03
CA GLU A 165 4.89 -11.66 18.64
C GLU A 165 5.37 -12.83 17.75
N PRO A 166 6.29 -13.71 18.18
CA PRO A 166 6.76 -14.81 17.31
C PRO A 166 5.64 -15.79 16.94
N ALA A 167 4.77 -16.14 17.89
CA ALA A 167 3.63 -17.02 17.65
C ALA A 167 2.59 -16.34 16.74
N LEU A 168 2.30 -15.06 16.99
CA LEU A 168 1.40 -14.26 16.16
C LEU A 168 1.91 -14.13 14.72
N ARG A 169 3.22 -13.88 14.54
CA ARG A 169 3.87 -13.85 13.24
C ARG A 169 3.68 -15.16 12.49
N GLN A 170 3.87 -16.28 13.17
CA GLN A 170 3.74 -17.60 12.55
C GLN A 170 2.30 -17.86 12.11
N ALA A 171 1.31 -17.60 12.97
CA ALA A 171 -0.11 -17.77 12.65
C ALA A 171 -0.56 -16.88 11.48
N LEU A 172 -0.19 -15.59 11.49
CA LEU A 172 -0.49 -14.67 10.39
C LEU A 172 0.17 -15.10 9.08
N ARG A 173 1.43 -15.57 9.15
CA ARG A 173 2.14 -16.08 7.98
C ARG A 173 1.45 -17.31 7.40
N GLU A 174 1.08 -18.28 8.22
CA GLU A 174 0.37 -19.47 7.77
C GLU A 174 -0.94 -19.10 7.07
N ARG A 175 -1.73 -18.22 7.68
CA ARG A 175 -2.96 -17.72 7.06
C ARG A 175 -2.71 -17.00 5.74
N LEU A 176 -1.68 -16.16 5.66
CA LEU A 176 -1.33 -15.48 4.40
C LEU A 176 -0.84 -16.48 3.33
N ASP A 177 -0.02 -17.46 3.70
CA ASP A 177 0.49 -18.48 2.79
C ASP A 177 -0.67 -19.39 2.28
N GLU A 178 -1.73 -19.63 3.07
CA GLU A 178 -2.96 -20.33 2.64
C GLU A 178 -3.74 -19.57 1.56
N LEU A 179 -3.81 -18.24 1.67
CA LEU A 179 -4.59 -17.38 0.78
C LEU A 179 -3.86 -17.04 -0.53
N LEU A 180 -2.53 -17.03 -0.48
CA LEU A 180 -1.70 -16.58 -1.59
C LEU A 180 -1.27 -17.78 -2.45
N GLU A 181 -1.80 -17.86 -3.67
CA GLU A 181 -1.46 -18.91 -4.65
C GLU A 181 0.02 -18.94 -5.05
N ALA A 182 0.74 -17.83 -4.86
CA ALA A 182 2.15 -17.69 -5.20
C ALA A 182 2.90 -16.94 -4.08
N PRO A 183 4.20 -17.19 -3.87
CA PRO A 183 4.97 -16.46 -2.87
C PRO A 183 5.03 -14.96 -3.17
N LEU A 184 5.16 -14.17 -2.11
CA LEU A 184 5.35 -12.72 -2.20
C LEU A 184 6.71 -12.40 -2.84
N ARG A 185 6.73 -11.43 -3.76
CA ARG A 185 7.95 -10.95 -4.44
C ARG A 185 8.92 -10.35 -3.44
N THR A 186 8.40 -9.64 -2.45
CA THR A 186 9.23 -9.08 -1.37
C THR A 186 9.96 -10.16 -0.58
N ARG A 187 9.34 -11.32 -0.38
CA ARG A 187 9.98 -12.49 0.25
C ARG A 187 11.12 -13.03 -0.62
N GLN A 188 10.88 -13.16 -1.93
CA GLN A 188 11.89 -13.63 -2.88
C GLN A 188 13.13 -12.72 -2.86
N VAL A 189 12.91 -11.41 -2.94
CA VAL A 189 13.99 -10.41 -2.89
C VAL A 189 14.79 -10.50 -1.57
N LEU A 190 14.12 -10.63 -0.43
CA LEU A 190 14.81 -10.79 0.86
C LEU A 190 15.66 -12.06 0.92
N MET A 191 15.16 -13.18 0.39
CA MET A 191 15.92 -14.44 0.34
C MET A 191 17.12 -14.34 -0.59
N ASP A 192 17.00 -13.67 -1.73
CA ASP A 192 18.10 -13.48 -2.67
C ASP A 192 19.19 -12.57 -2.09
N LEU A 193 18.81 -11.53 -1.33
CA LEU A 193 19.75 -10.65 -0.63
C LEU A 193 20.50 -11.33 0.53
N GLN A 194 19.99 -12.42 1.09
CA GLN A 194 20.66 -13.21 2.15
C GLN A 194 21.69 -14.20 1.59
N ARG A 195 21.75 -14.39 0.27
CA ARG A 195 22.66 -15.32 -0.40
C ARG A 195 23.96 -14.68 -0.88
N TYR A 196 24.15 -13.38 -0.63
CA TYR A 196 25.36 -12.60 -0.92
C TYR A 196 25.95 -12.06 0.38
#